data_AF-A0AAD4L997-F1
#
_entry.id   AF-A0AAD4L997-F1
#
_cell.length_a   1.000
_cell.length_b   1.000
_cell.length_c   1.000
_cell.angle_alpha   90.00
_cell.angle_beta   90.00
_cell.angle_gamma   90.00
#
_symmetry.space_group_name_H-M   'P 1'
#
loop_
_entity.id
_entity.type
_entity.pdbx_description
1 polymer ?
#
loop_
_entity_poly.entity_id
_entity_poly.type
_entity_poly.pdbx_seq_one_letter_code
_entity_poly.pdbx_strand_id
1 'polypeptide(L)'
;MPRRVTPPLELPSSPPSRLPHKPPLITDDLLHFDFPGSDIILRSYDSHDFRVPQLYLVNGSPVLRELIRSVLNTPDVPNGEGQTKEQPPLPVVKLPENGVILYSLLTFIFPVAPILPSTTERIMELLSVAQKYQMDSVLTYIRGVISRRDPPFILPKTALHIYFLAQKYELHQEALLAARGTLRLLMTIDDLEDKIGFMPGAYLRELWKYHERVRKDLASSLPEFRELGSNVESCGNPPSSIPNVMPQWLDDYIESLPQAPHLFDLVEFENARARHIQPHGCNICPSISSEAIRTFWEALTAAVHGAVEKADSALTLVKEEPTPENCGFPFAPPCLDIPDANIIIRSSDKVNFRVHKSLLAMTSPFFKDLLSLPQPPDGELVDGLPVIQLSEDADLLNSLISLLYHVSHLPGSYEHAFALLAACQKYDMISIQSYIRAEIKRWHPPSGAGAFRTYAIASSMGLIPEIESAARLTLGYPMTFESLGDGLRSFKGPALCDLVRYRRRCRDNLVLCLNSFFDVHSRRQIWEDCREGSSYTWLVNFFTSKSAEMNDSEGFTRAISSPSTILEGFQVALKDHMQSRCYSCVRVHMEGQTFCKELEKELVRKLDEVNAPYYFEYFKRN
;
A
#
# COMPACT_ATOMS: atom_id res chain seq x y z
N MET A 1 -57.70 59.43 -30.61
CA MET A 1 -57.23 58.38 -31.54
C MET A 1 -55.99 57.72 -30.93
N PRO A 2 -56.12 56.66 -30.10
CA PRO A 2 -54.97 55.88 -29.70
C PRO A 2 -54.66 54.83 -30.79
N ARG A 3 -53.46 54.93 -31.34
CA ARG A 3 -52.90 54.00 -32.33
C ARG A 3 -52.52 52.68 -31.64
N ARG A 4 -52.79 51.58 -32.34
CA ARG A 4 -52.58 50.18 -31.94
C ARG A 4 -51.16 49.94 -31.40
N VAL A 5 -51.11 49.28 -30.25
CA VAL A 5 -49.94 48.62 -29.68
C VAL A 5 -49.79 47.27 -30.38
N THR A 6 -48.65 47.05 -31.04
CA THR A 6 -48.19 45.73 -31.46
C THR A 6 -47.37 45.09 -30.34
N PRO A 7 -47.63 43.83 -29.94
CA PRO A 7 -46.84 43.16 -28.92
C PRO A 7 -45.46 42.72 -29.44
N PRO A 8 -44.46 42.52 -28.56
CA PRO A 8 -43.11 42.12 -28.94
C PRO A 8 -43.03 40.63 -29.33
N LEU A 9 -42.13 40.34 -30.28
CA LEU A 9 -41.76 38.99 -30.73
C LEU A 9 -41.18 38.16 -29.56
N GLU A 10 -41.80 37.01 -29.27
CA GLU A 10 -41.25 36.00 -28.38
C GLU A 10 -40.11 35.22 -29.06
N LEU A 11 -38.95 35.16 -28.39
CA LEU A 11 -37.83 34.29 -28.73
C LEU A 11 -38.19 32.82 -28.42
N PRO A 12 -37.72 31.84 -29.22
CA PRO A 12 -38.06 30.44 -29.01
C PRO A 12 -37.46 29.90 -27.70
N SER A 13 -38.32 29.26 -26.91
CA SER A 13 -38.01 28.59 -25.65
C SER A 13 -36.91 27.53 -25.80
N SER A 14 -35.91 27.61 -24.92
CA SER A 14 -34.86 26.62 -24.72
C SER A 14 -35.41 25.19 -24.56
N PRO A 15 -34.78 24.15 -25.11
CA PRO A 15 -35.21 22.77 -24.89
C PRO A 15 -34.99 22.37 -23.41
N PRO A 16 -35.82 21.47 -22.85
CA PRO A 16 -35.70 21.07 -21.46
C PRO A 16 -34.39 20.33 -21.22
N SER A 17 -33.69 20.75 -20.17
CA SER A 17 -32.51 20.09 -19.60
C SER A 17 -32.80 18.62 -19.32
N ARG A 18 -32.17 17.71 -20.07
CA ARG A 18 -32.17 16.28 -19.75
C ARG A 18 -31.34 16.08 -18.49
N LEU A 19 -32.00 15.68 -17.39
CA LEU A 19 -31.33 15.15 -16.21
C LEU A 19 -30.46 13.93 -16.61
N PRO A 20 -29.28 13.74 -16.01
CA PRO A 20 -28.47 12.55 -16.28
C PRO A 20 -29.20 11.31 -15.76
N HIS A 21 -29.55 10.40 -16.68
CA HIS A 21 -30.07 9.09 -16.32
C HIS A 21 -29.01 8.35 -15.50
N LYS A 22 -29.34 8.02 -14.25
CA LYS A 22 -28.55 7.10 -13.42
C LYS A 22 -28.47 5.76 -14.18
N PRO A 23 -27.28 5.19 -14.43
CA PRO A 23 -27.17 3.92 -15.14
C PRO A 23 -27.92 2.83 -14.37
N PRO A 24 -28.62 1.91 -15.06
CA PRO A 24 -29.36 0.84 -14.41
C PRO A 24 -28.41 -0.01 -13.56
N LEU A 25 -28.80 -0.25 -12.30
CA LEU A 25 -28.11 -1.19 -11.42
C LEU A 25 -28.41 -2.61 -11.94
N ILE A 26 -27.38 -3.39 -12.22
CA ILE A 26 -27.50 -4.80 -12.64
C ILE A 26 -27.98 -5.60 -11.43
N THR A 27 -29.22 -6.10 -11.46
CA THR A 27 -29.82 -7.06 -10.51
C THR A 27 -29.79 -8.48 -11.11
N ASP A 28 -29.84 -9.53 -10.29
CA ASP A 28 -29.76 -10.93 -10.76
C ASP A 28 -30.82 -11.29 -11.82
N ASP A 29 -32.02 -10.70 -11.75
CA ASP A 29 -33.09 -10.88 -12.76
C ASP A 29 -32.74 -10.32 -14.16
N LEU A 30 -31.67 -9.52 -14.29
CA LEU A 30 -31.19 -8.92 -15.55
C LEU A 30 -30.04 -9.70 -16.21
N LEU A 31 -29.54 -10.78 -15.59
CA LEU A 31 -28.43 -11.58 -16.14
C LEU A 31 -28.87 -12.57 -17.23
N HIS A 32 -30.08 -12.42 -17.78
CA HIS A 32 -30.55 -13.23 -18.88
C HIS A 32 -30.06 -12.68 -20.22
N PHE A 33 -29.16 -13.42 -20.89
CA PHE A 33 -28.69 -13.11 -22.24
C PHE A 33 -29.01 -14.30 -23.15
N ASP A 34 -30.10 -14.21 -23.92
CA ASP A 34 -30.48 -15.18 -24.94
C ASP A 34 -30.52 -14.49 -26.31
N PHE A 35 -29.50 -14.77 -27.12
CA PHE A 35 -29.33 -14.13 -28.41
C PHE A 35 -29.93 -15.01 -29.53
N PRO A 36 -30.60 -14.42 -30.55
CA PRO A 36 -31.18 -15.22 -31.63
C PRO A 36 -30.13 -16.05 -32.38
N GLY A 37 -30.45 -17.32 -32.64
CA GLY A 37 -29.54 -18.23 -33.35
C GLY A 37 -28.42 -18.80 -32.48
N SER A 38 -28.64 -18.92 -31.17
CA SER A 38 -27.71 -19.51 -30.23
C SER A 38 -27.40 -20.98 -30.55
N ASP A 39 -26.12 -21.29 -30.67
CA ASP A 39 -25.60 -22.64 -30.93
C ASP A 39 -24.66 -23.12 -29.81
N ILE A 40 -24.45 -22.32 -28.76
CA ILE A 40 -23.66 -22.66 -27.59
C ILE A 40 -24.22 -21.99 -26.31
N ILE A 41 -23.99 -22.62 -25.16
CA ILE A 41 -24.28 -22.06 -23.83
C ILE A 41 -22.95 -21.75 -23.13
N LEU A 42 -22.75 -20.50 -22.73
CA LEU A 42 -21.69 -20.14 -21.79
C LEU A 42 -22.25 -20.20 -20.37
N ARG A 43 -21.64 -21.02 -19.51
CA ARG A 43 -22.01 -21.12 -18.10
C ARG A 43 -20.96 -20.43 -17.24
N SER A 44 -21.38 -19.45 -16.45
CA SER A 44 -20.52 -18.80 -15.46
C SER A 44 -20.17 -19.71 -14.29
N TYR A 45 -19.19 -19.30 -13.49
CA TYR A 45 -18.84 -19.99 -12.25
C TYR A 45 -19.99 -20.03 -11.24
N ASP A 46 -20.78 -18.96 -11.16
CA ASP A 46 -21.99 -18.86 -10.33
C ASP A 46 -23.25 -19.45 -11.01
N SER A 47 -23.06 -20.30 -12.03
CA SER A 47 -24.10 -21.12 -12.68
C SER A 47 -25.18 -20.35 -13.45
N HIS A 48 -24.89 -19.14 -13.92
CA HIS A 48 -25.71 -18.43 -14.90
C HIS A 48 -25.42 -18.92 -16.31
N ASP A 49 -26.47 -19.17 -17.09
CA ASP A 49 -26.39 -19.64 -18.47
C ASP A 49 -26.69 -18.51 -19.45
N PHE A 50 -25.76 -18.29 -20.38
CA PHE A 50 -25.90 -17.32 -21.47
C PHE A 50 -25.94 -18.07 -22.81
N ARG A 51 -27.03 -17.90 -23.55
CA ARG A 51 -27.23 -18.52 -24.86
C ARG A 51 -26.78 -17.55 -25.94
N VAL A 52 -25.76 -17.94 -26.70
CA VAL A 52 -25.15 -17.07 -27.70
C VAL A 52 -24.70 -17.83 -28.94
N PRO A 53 -24.60 -17.16 -30.11
CA PRO A 53 -23.91 -17.70 -31.28
C PRO A 53 -22.38 -17.72 -31.11
N GLN A 54 -21.75 -18.87 -31.35
CA GLN A 54 -20.31 -19.07 -31.25
C GLN A 54 -19.51 -18.18 -32.23
N LEU A 55 -20.11 -17.79 -33.36
CA LEU A 55 -19.46 -17.00 -34.41
C LEU A 55 -18.84 -15.69 -33.87
N TYR A 56 -19.57 -14.99 -33.00
CA TYR A 56 -19.11 -13.72 -32.42
C TYR A 56 -17.97 -13.94 -31.43
N LEU A 57 -18.03 -15.01 -30.64
CA LEU A 57 -17.01 -15.36 -29.66
C LEU A 57 -15.71 -15.81 -30.33
N VAL A 58 -15.83 -16.69 -31.33
CA VAL A 58 -14.70 -17.26 -32.09
C VAL A 58 -13.96 -16.18 -32.87
N ASN A 59 -14.67 -15.19 -33.41
CA ASN A 59 -14.04 -14.09 -34.15
C ASN A 59 -13.43 -13.04 -33.20
N GLY A 60 -14.07 -12.80 -32.05
CA GLY A 60 -13.64 -11.80 -31.07
C GLY A 60 -12.53 -12.25 -30.11
N SER A 61 -12.31 -13.56 -29.94
CA SER A 61 -11.31 -14.10 -29.02
C SER A 61 -10.65 -15.39 -29.55
N PRO A 62 -9.31 -15.41 -29.72
CA PRO A 62 -8.59 -16.63 -30.05
C PRO A 62 -8.62 -17.66 -28.91
N VAL A 63 -8.68 -17.20 -27.65
CA VAL A 63 -8.73 -18.07 -26.47
C VAL A 63 -10.07 -18.80 -26.37
N LEU A 64 -11.19 -18.07 -26.50
CA LEU A 64 -12.51 -18.69 -26.51
C LEU A 64 -12.69 -19.60 -27.73
N ARG A 65 -12.12 -19.25 -28.89
CA ARG A 65 -12.10 -20.13 -30.06
C ARG A 65 -11.50 -21.50 -29.76
N GLU A 66 -10.38 -21.54 -29.04
CA GLU A 66 -9.73 -22.80 -28.69
C GLU A 66 -10.49 -23.58 -27.60
N LEU A 67 -11.01 -22.88 -26.58
CA LEU A 67 -11.87 -23.47 -25.54
C LEU A 67 -13.14 -24.10 -26.12
N ILE A 68 -13.80 -23.42 -27.04
CA ILE A 68 -15.01 -23.94 -27.70
C ILE A 68 -14.65 -25.14 -28.56
N ARG A 69 -13.54 -25.08 -29.31
CA ARG A 69 -13.06 -26.20 -30.13
C ARG A 69 -12.75 -27.44 -29.29
N SER A 70 -12.11 -27.29 -28.12
CA SER A 70 -11.77 -28.42 -27.27
C SER A 70 -13.02 -29.11 -26.71
N VAL A 71 -14.03 -28.35 -26.31
CA VAL A 71 -15.32 -28.86 -25.82
C VAL A 71 -16.12 -29.53 -26.94
N LEU A 72 -16.08 -29.01 -28.17
CA LEU A 72 -16.75 -29.65 -29.31
C LEU A 72 -16.06 -30.94 -29.76
N ASN A 73 -14.79 -31.14 -29.40
CA ASN A 73 -14.00 -32.31 -29.75
C ASN A 73 -14.01 -33.41 -28.66
N THR A 74 -14.65 -33.22 -27.51
CA THR A 74 -14.77 -34.27 -26.49
C THR A 74 -15.81 -35.32 -26.91
N PRO A 75 -15.44 -36.61 -27.04
CA PRO A 75 -16.36 -37.65 -27.46
C PRO A 75 -17.07 -38.27 -26.24
N ASP A 76 -18.35 -37.93 -26.04
CA ASP A 76 -19.25 -38.76 -25.24
C ASP A 76 -20.35 -39.35 -26.15
N VAL A 77 -20.41 -40.69 -26.23
CA VAL A 77 -21.27 -41.53 -27.10
C VAL A 77 -21.92 -42.60 -26.18
N PRO A 78 -23.25 -42.88 -26.25
CA PRO A 78 -23.75 -43.88 -27.20
C PRO A 78 -25.09 -43.55 -27.89
N ASN A 79 -25.19 -44.11 -29.11
CA ASN A 79 -26.41 -44.39 -29.84
C ASN A 79 -27.47 -44.99 -28.91
N GLY A 80 -28.51 -44.21 -28.61
CA GLY A 80 -29.77 -44.69 -28.05
C GLY A 80 -30.89 -44.31 -29.01
N GLU A 81 -31.32 -45.27 -29.82
CA GLU A 81 -32.56 -45.15 -30.59
C GLU A 81 -33.74 -45.04 -29.60
N GLY A 82 -34.40 -43.88 -29.54
CA GLY A 82 -35.51 -43.66 -28.61
C GLY A 82 -35.99 -42.21 -28.52
N GLN A 83 -36.72 -41.78 -29.56
CA GLN A 83 -37.66 -40.66 -29.64
C GLN A 83 -37.84 -39.73 -28.42
N THR A 84 -37.43 -38.46 -28.56
CA THR A 84 -38.31 -37.27 -28.45
C THR A 84 -37.74 -36.16 -29.36
N LYS A 85 -38.60 -35.40 -30.06
CA LYS A 85 -38.21 -34.20 -30.85
C LYS A 85 -37.81 -33.03 -29.93
N GLU A 86 -36.79 -33.20 -29.12
CA GLU A 86 -36.11 -32.10 -28.45
C GLU A 86 -34.81 -31.85 -29.22
N GLN A 87 -34.51 -30.57 -29.50
CA GLN A 87 -33.23 -30.20 -30.12
C GLN A 87 -32.09 -30.83 -29.30
N PRO A 88 -31.03 -31.33 -29.95
CA PRO A 88 -29.87 -31.82 -29.21
C PRO A 88 -29.43 -30.75 -28.20
N PRO A 89 -29.15 -31.12 -26.94
CA PRO A 89 -28.78 -30.14 -25.92
C PRO A 89 -27.57 -29.35 -26.40
N LEU A 90 -27.69 -28.02 -26.40
CA LEU A 90 -26.63 -27.13 -26.85
C LEU A 90 -25.33 -27.41 -26.07
N PRO A 91 -24.15 -27.37 -26.72
CA PRO A 91 -22.88 -27.56 -26.04
C PRO A 91 -22.69 -26.48 -24.96
N VAL A 92 -22.26 -26.90 -23.76
CA VAL A 92 -22.08 -26.02 -22.60
C VAL A 92 -20.59 -25.82 -22.33
N VAL A 93 -20.13 -24.57 -22.40
CA VAL A 93 -18.77 -24.17 -22.05
C VAL A 93 -18.78 -23.50 -20.69
N LYS A 94 -18.10 -24.10 -19.72
CA LYS A 94 -17.98 -23.54 -18.37
C LYS A 94 -16.80 -22.57 -18.32
N LEU A 95 -17.07 -21.35 -17.87
CA LEU A 95 -16.10 -20.28 -17.72
C LEU A 95 -15.92 -19.93 -16.23
N PRO A 96 -14.70 -19.66 -15.75
CA PRO A 96 -14.45 -19.37 -14.33
C PRO A 96 -14.92 -17.99 -13.86
N GLU A 97 -15.47 -17.16 -14.74
CA GLU A 97 -15.88 -15.79 -14.46
C GLU A 97 -17.28 -15.71 -13.86
N ASN A 98 -17.51 -14.65 -13.08
CA ASN A 98 -18.82 -14.34 -12.51
C ASN A 98 -19.85 -13.97 -13.59
N GLY A 99 -21.12 -14.31 -13.39
CA GLY A 99 -22.21 -14.02 -14.32
C GLY A 99 -22.33 -12.54 -14.69
N VAL A 100 -22.14 -11.61 -13.75
CA VAL A 100 -22.22 -10.16 -14.00
C VAL A 100 -21.11 -9.70 -14.96
N ILE A 101 -19.91 -10.25 -14.81
CA ILE A 101 -18.75 -9.89 -15.65
C ILE A 101 -18.93 -10.47 -17.04
N LEU A 102 -19.36 -11.73 -17.15
CA LEU A 102 -19.66 -12.36 -18.43
C LEU A 102 -20.81 -11.66 -19.16
N TYR A 103 -21.91 -11.35 -18.48
CA TYR A 103 -23.00 -10.57 -19.05
C TYR A 103 -22.50 -9.25 -19.62
N SER A 104 -21.74 -8.49 -18.82
CA SER A 104 -21.17 -7.21 -19.26
C SER A 104 -20.28 -7.42 -20.48
N LEU A 105 -19.35 -8.39 -20.46
CA LEU A 105 -18.47 -8.72 -21.59
C LEU A 105 -19.26 -9.04 -22.87
N LEU A 106 -20.32 -9.85 -22.76
CA LEU A 106 -21.18 -10.20 -23.89
C LEU A 106 -21.86 -8.95 -24.48
N THR A 107 -22.26 -7.97 -23.67
CA THR A 107 -22.84 -6.72 -24.20
C THR A 107 -21.86 -5.89 -25.04
N PHE A 108 -20.55 -6.09 -24.90
CA PHE A 108 -19.53 -5.45 -25.73
C PHE A 108 -19.15 -6.27 -26.98
N ILE A 109 -19.44 -7.57 -26.99
CA ILE A 109 -19.14 -8.47 -28.11
C ILE A 109 -20.30 -8.49 -29.13
N PHE A 110 -21.52 -8.53 -28.62
CA PHE A 110 -22.73 -8.64 -29.43
C PHE A 110 -23.27 -7.25 -29.80
N PRO A 111 -24.08 -7.13 -30.87
CA PRO A 111 -24.66 -5.87 -31.32
C PRO A 111 -25.83 -5.43 -30.41
N VAL A 112 -25.54 -5.25 -29.13
CA VAL A 112 -26.45 -4.73 -28.10
C VAL A 112 -25.83 -3.49 -27.46
N ALA A 113 -26.61 -2.75 -26.67
CA ALA A 113 -26.07 -1.60 -25.96
C ALA A 113 -25.02 -2.06 -24.93
N PRO A 114 -23.80 -1.51 -24.92
CA PRO A 114 -22.77 -1.91 -23.97
C PRO A 114 -23.14 -1.49 -22.54
N ILE A 115 -23.02 -2.41 -21.60
CA ILE A 115 -23.34 -2.18 -20.20
C ILE A 115 -22.07 -2.40 -19.38
N LEU A 116 -21.63 -1.34 -18.70
CA LEU A 116 -20.55 -1.43 -17.73
C LEU A 116 -21.08 -1.91 -16.38
N PRO A 117 -20.28 -2.66 -15.62
CA PRO A 117 -20.56 -2.94 -14.23
C PRO A 117 -20.69 -1.65 -13.39
N SER A 118 -21.37 -1.77 -12.24
CA SER A 118 -21.69 -0.66 -11.36
C SER A 118 -20.51 -0.18 -10.51
N THR A 119 -19.53 -1.04 -10.22
CA THR A 119 -18.39 -0.72 -9.34
C THR A 119 -17.06 -0.69 -10.08
N THR A 120 -16.10 0.06 -9.54
CA THR A 120 -14.74 0.18 -10.09
C THR A 120 -14.05 -1.19 -10.14
N GLU A 121 -14.19 -2.00 -9.10
CA GLU A 121 -13.59 -3.35 -9.01
C GLU A 121 -14.07 -4.23 -10.15
N ARG A 122 -15.39 -4.26 -10.41
CA ARG A 122 -15.98 -5.05 -11.48
C ARG A 122 -15.63 -4.52 -12.87
N ILE A 123 -15.45 -3.20 -13.02
CA ILE A 123 -14.97 -2.63 -14.29
C ILE A 123 -13.51 -3.06 -14.56
N MET A 124 -12.65 -3.04 -13.54
CA MET A 124 -11.27 -3.50 -13.66
C MET A 124 -11.21 -5.01 -13.91
N GLU A 125 -12.07 -5.79 -13.27
CA GLU A 125 -12.23 -7.22 -13.55
C GLU A 125 -12.71 -7.48 -14.98
N LEU A 126 -13.66 -6.69 -15.50
CA LEU A 126 -14.11 -6.80 -16.89
C LEU A 126 -12.96 -6.56 -17.88
N LEU A 127 -12.12 -5.54 -17.64
CA LEU A 127 -10.92 -5.29 -18.44
C LEU A 127 -9.94 -6.47 -18.37
N SER A 128 -9.72 -7.02 -17.17
CA SER A 128 -8.81 -8.16 -16.98
C SER A 128 -9.29 -9.43 -17.68
N VAL A 129 -10.59 -9.70 -17.67
CA VAL A 129 -11.20 -10.81 -18.41
C VAL A 129 -11.08 -10.61 -19.92
N ALA A 130 -11.34 -9.40 -20.43
CA ALA A 130 -11.15 -9.10 -21.85
C ALA A 130 -9.69 -9.25 -22.29
N GLN A 131 -8.73 -8.89 -21.42
CA GLN A 131 -7.29 -9.12 -21.64
C GLN A 131 -6.93 -10.62 -21.60
N LYS A 132 -7.42 -11.35 -20.60
CA LYS A 132 -7.24 -12.81 -20.47
C LYS A 132 -7.73 -13.56 -21.71
N TYR A 133 -8.85 -13.13 -22.28
CA TYR A 133 -9.40 -13.69 -23.50
C TYR A 133 -8.86 -13.06 -24.79
N GLN A 134 -7.85 -12.19 -24.71
CA GLN A 134 -7.19 -11.56 -25.87
C GLN A 134 -8.18 -10.85 -26.80
N MET A 135 -9.09 -10.06 -26.24
CA MET A 135 -10.13 -9.34 -26.97
C MET A 135 -9.76 -7.87 -27.18
N ASP A 136 -8.73 -7.58 -28.01
CA ASP A 136 -8.17 -6.22 -28.16
C ASP A 136 -9.18 -5.16 -28.61
N SER A 137 -10.10 -5.53 -29.52
CA SER A 137 -11.16 -4.64 -29.99
C SER A 137 -12.16 -4.31 -28.87
N VAL A 138 -12.49 -5.31 -28.05
CA VAL A 138 -13.40 -5.16 -26.91
C VAL A 138 -12.73 -4.32 -25.82
N LEU A 139 -11.44 -4.54 -25.52
CA LEU A 139 -10.66 -3.70 -24.60
C LEU A 139 -10.68 -2.23 -25.04
N THR A 140 -10.41 -1.97 -26.31
CA THR A 140 -10.45 -0.60 -26.87
C THR A 140 -11.84 0.00 -26.73
N TYR A 141 -12.89 -0.79 -26.96
CA TYR A 141 -14.26 -0.32 -26.84
C TYR A 141 -14.64 -0.02 -25.39
N ILE A 142 -14.34 -0.92 -24.45
CA ILE A 142 -14.55 -0.72 -23.00
C ILE A 142 -13.84 0.55 -22.54
N ARG A 143 -12.54 0.71 -22.85
CA ARG A 143 -11.76 1.91 -22.53
C ARG A 143 -12.41 3.18 -23.10
N GLY A 144 -12.85 3.15 -24.35
CA GLY A 144 -13.55 4.26 -24.99
C GLY A 144 -14.86 4.65 -24.28
N VAL A 145 -15.62 3.67 -23.78
CA VAL A 145 -16.84 3.94 -22.98
C VAL A 145 -16.47 4.50 -21.59
N ILE A 146 -15.44 3.98 -20.95
CA ILE A 146 -14.93 4.47 -19.65
C ILE A 146 -14.45 5.93 -19.77
N SER A 147 -13.70 6.28 -20.82
CA SER A 147 -13.16 7.63 -21.04
C SER A 147 -14.24 8.70 -21.27
N ARG A 148 -15.45 8.31 -21.66
CA ARG A 148 -16.59 9.23 -21.89
C ARG A 148 -17.45 9.44 -20.65
N ARG A 149 -17.15 8.79 -19.52
CA ARG A 149 -17.88 9.00 -18.27
C ARG A 149 -17.66 10.41 -17.74
N ASP A 150 -18.73 10.99 -17.20
CA ASP A 150 -18.71 12.21 -16.42
C ASP A 150 -19.30 11.89 -15.03
N PRO A 151 -18.51 11.99 -13.94
CA PRO A 151 -17.12 12.40 -13.88
C PRO A 151 -16.13 11.38 -14.52
N PRO A 152 -14.89 11.79 -14.83
CA PRO A 152 -13.84 10.90 -15.33
C PRO A 152 -13.62 9.70 -14.40
N PHE A 153 -13.28 8.55 -14.99
CA PHE A 153 -13.08 7.30 -14.23
C PHE A 153 -11.92 7.38 -13.24
N ILE A 154 -10.80 7.99 -13.64
CA ILE A 154 -9.62 8.20 -12.79
C ILE A 154 -9.66 9.64 -12.28
N LEU A 155 -9.90 9.79 -10.98
CA LEU A 155 -9.84 11.06 -10.26
C LEU A 155 -8.67 11.03 -9.27
N PRO A 156 -8.09 12.18 -8.87
CA PRO A 156 -7.01 12.20 -7.89
C PRO A 156 -7.35 11.45 -6.60
N LYS A 157 -8.60 11.53 -6.14
CA LYS A 157 -9.08 10.84 -4.94
C LYS A 157 -9.21 9.32 -5.09
N THR A 158 -9.41 8.81 -6.30
CA THR A 158 -9.57 7.37 -6.60
C THR A 158 -8.34 6.76 -7.26
N ALA A 159 -7.36 7.58 -7.65
CA ALA A 159 -6.16 7.17 -8.40
C ALA A 159 -5.37 6.08 -7.68
N LEU A 160 -5.19 6.17 -6.34
CA LEU A 160 -4.50 5.14 -5.56
C LEU A 160 -5.23 3.79 -5.60
N HIS A 161 -6.56 3.81 -5.47
CA HIS A 161 -7.38 2.59 -5.51
C HIS A 161 -7.37 1.95 -6.90
N ILE A 162 -7.50 2.76 -7.95
CA ILE A 162 -7.44 2.27 -9.33
C ILE A 162 -6.05 1.74 -9.65
N TYR A 163 -4.99 2.39 -9.18
CA TYR A 163 -3.61 1.88 -9.32
C TYR A 163 -3.44 0.53 -8.64
N PHE A 164 -3.96 0.35 -7.42
CA PHE A 164 -3.97 -0.93 -6.73
C PHE A 164 -4.70 -2.01 -7.54
N LEU A 165 -5.92 -1.73 -8.01
CA LEU A 165 -6.69 -2.68 -8.81
C LEU A 165 -5.97 -3.00 -10.13
N ALA A 166 -5.34 -2.01 -10.76
CA ALA A 166 -4.60 -2.20 -11.99
C ALA A 166 -3.37 -3.08 -11.80
N GLN A 167 -2.64 -2.93 -10.69
CA GLN A 167 -1.55 -3.84 -10.32
C GLN A 167 -2.09 -5.26 -10.07
N LYS A 168 -3.15 -5.38 -9.27
CA LYS A 168 -3.79 -6.68 -8.93
C LYS A 168 -4.27 -7.45 -10.15
N TYR A 169 -4.84 -6.76 -11.14
CA TYR A 169 -5.39 -7.35 -12.36
C TYR A 169 -4.42 -7.33 -13.54
N GLU A 170 -3.15 -6.92 -13.32
CA GLU A 170 -2.11 -6.82 -14.35
C GLU A 170 -2.50 -5.95 -15.57
N LEU A 171 -3.18 -4.84 -15.30
CA LEU A 171 -3.66 -3.89 -16.30
C LEU A 171 -2.67 -2.71 -16.42
N HIS A 172 -1.66 -2.86 -17.29
CA HIS A 172 -0.54 -1.90 -17.40
C HIS A 172 -0.98 -0.49 -17.78
N GLN A 173 -1.87 -0.35 -18.77
CA GLN A 173 -2.34 0.95 -19.24
C GLN A 173 -3.09 1.70 -18.14
N GLU A 174 -3.98 1.01 -17.43
CA GLU A 174 -4.75 1.54 -16.32
C GLU A 174 -3.84 1.91 -15.13
N ALA A 175 -2.80 1.10 -14.88
CA ALA A 175 -1.80 1.40 -13.84
C ALA A 175 -1.03 2.67 -14.15
N LEU A 176 -0.62 2.89 -15.40
CA LEU A 176 0.07 4.10 -15.85
C LEU A 176 -0.82 5.33 -15.72
N LEU A 177 -2.05 5.28 -16.22
CA LEU A 177 -3.00 6.39 -16.10
C LEU A 177 -3.32 6.73 -14.64
N ALA A 178 -3.48 5.71 -13.79
CA ALA A 178 -3.72 5.89 -12.37
C ALA A 178 -2.47 6.47 -11.67
N ALA A 179 -1.27 5.97 -11.98
CA ALA A 179 -0.01 6.49 -11.44
C ALA A 179 0.18 7.98 -11.78
N ARG A 180 -0.07 8.39 -13.04
CA ARG A 180 -0.11 9.82 -13.42
C ARG A 180 -1.11 10.60 -12.59
N GLY A 181 -2.32 10.06 -12.38
CA GLY A 181 -3.35 10.68 -11.54
C GLY A 181 -2.92 10.90 -10.09
N THR A 182 -2.02 10.06 -9.56
CA THR A 182 -1.48 10.22 -8.19
C THR A 182 -0.43 11.33 -8.07
N LEU A 183 0.13 11.88 -9.16
CA LEU A 183 1.08 13.01 -9.10
C LEU A 183 0.46 14.28 -8.48
N ARG A 184 -0.87 14.38 -8.48
CA ARG A 184 -1.63 15.44 -7.79
C ARG A 184 -1.80 15.20 -6.29
N LEU A 185 -1.27 14.10 -5.77
CA LEU A 185 -1.29 13.76 -4.36
C LEU A 185 0.08 14.01 -3.73
N LEU A 186 0.07 14.41 -2.46
CA LEU A 186 1.27 14.46 -1.66
C LEU A 186 1.65 13.03 -1.24
N MET A 187 2.81 12.56 -1.69
CA MET A 187 3.32 11.20 -1.43
C MET A 187 4.14 11.14 -0.14
N THR A 188 3.53 11.48 1.00
CA THR A 188 4.10 11.19 2.33
C THR A 188 3.32 10.06 3.00
N ILE A 189 3.97 9.35 3.92
CA ILE A 189 3.32 8.23 4.63
C ILE A 189 2.17 8.71 5.52
N ASP A 190 2.28 9.91 6.09
CA ASP A 190 1.27 10.50 6.96
C ASP A 190 0.00 10.88 6.18
N ASP A 191 0.15 11.53 5.01
CA ASP A 191 -0.98 11.94 4.14
C ASP A 191 -1.73 10.76 3.51
N LEU A 192 -1.09 9.59 3.49
CA LEU A 192 -1.55 8.39 2.83
C LEU A 192 -2.13 7.35 3.78
N GLU A 193 -2.06 7.54 5.10
CA GLU A 193 -2.42 6.52 6.10
C GLU A 193 -3.78 5.87 5.83
N ASP A 194 -4.85 6.66 5.71
CA ASP A 194 -6.20 6.13 5.51
C ASP A 194 -6.46 5.62 4.09
N LYS A 195 -5.52 5.85 3.17
CA LYS A 195 -5.66 5.59 1.73
C LYS A 195 -4.83 4.39 1.25
N ILE A 196 -3.93 3.84 2.06
CA ILE A 196 -3.02 2.75 1.66
C ILE A 196 -3.30 1.41 2.36
N GLY A 197 -4.28 1.35 3.27
CA GLY A 197 -4.58 0.12 4.03
C GLY A 197 -4.91 -1.10 3.17
N PHE A 198 -5.43 -0.89 1.95
CA PHE A 198 -5.70 -1.96 0.99
C PHE A 198 -4.51 -2.30 0.08
N MET A 199 -3.48 -1.44 0.01
CA MET A 199 -2.39 -1.54 -0.96
C MET A 199 -1.19 -2.30 -0.39
N PRO A 200 -0.74 -3.40 -1.01
CA PRO A 200 0.51 -4.06 -0.66
C PRO A 200 1.70 -3.09 -0.76
N GLY A 201 2.66 -3.18 0.16
CA GLY A 201 3.81 -2.30 0.19
C GLY A 201 4.70 -2.44 -1.05
N ALA A 202 4.68 -3.60 -1.73
CA ALA A 202 5.35 -3.77 -3.02
C ALA A 202 4.79 -2.83 -4.11
N TYR A 203 3.47 -2.69 -4.20
CA TYR A 203 2.83 -1.80 -5.18
C TYR A 203 3.09 -0.33 -4.84
N LEU A 204 3.04 0.00 -3.54
CA LEU A 204 3.33 1.34 -3.03
C LEU A 204 4.79 1.73 -3.30
N ARG A 205 5.75 0.80 -3.18
CA ARG A 205 7.16 1.03 -3.53
C ARG A 205 7.33 1.39 -5.00
N GLU A 206 6.70 0.64 -5.89
CA GLU A 206 6.81 0.93 -7.32
C GLU A 206 6.14 2.25 -7.71
N LEU A 207 5.03 2.60 -7.05
CA LEU A 207 4.42 3.90 -7.20
C LEU A 207 5.35 5.03 -6.72
N TRP A 208 5.94 4.89 -5.54
CA TRP A 208 6.88 5.88 -5.01
C TRP A 208 8.12 6.05 -5.91
N LYS A 209 8.70 4.95 -6.41
CA LYS A 209 9.81 5.02 -7.39
C LYS A 209 9.39 5.72 -8.69
N TYR A 210 8.16 5.52 -9.14
CA TYR A 210 7.62 6.25 -10.29
C TYR A 210 7.57 7.76 -10.01
N HIS A 211 7.08 8.17 -8.84
CA HIS A 211 7.12 9.57 -8.42
C HIS A 211 8.56 10.12 -8.36
N GLU A 212 9.50 9.38 -7.78
CA GLU A 212 10.91 9.76 -7.72
C GLU A 212 11.52 9.96 -9.12
N ARG A 213 11.22 9.07 -10.06
CA ARG A 213 11.63 9.23 -11.46
C ARG A 213 11.04 10.49 -12.09
N VAL A 214 9.73 10.73 -11.92
CA VAL A 214 9.09 11.96 -12.41
C VAL A 214 9.77 13.21 -11.84
N ARG A 215 10.07 13.23 -10.53
CA ARG A 215 10.80 14.36 -9.90
C ARG A 215 12.17 14.58 -10.55
N LYS A 216 12.93 13.51 -10.78
CA LYS A 216 14.24 13.55 -11.43
C LYS A 216 14.16 14.02 -12.89
N ASP A 217 13.18 13.53 -13.64
CA ASP A 217 12.98 13.87 -15.04
C ASP A 217 12.50 15.32 -15.21
N LEU A 218 11.68 15.81 -14.27
CA LEU A 218 11.32 17.24 -14.18
C LEU A 218 12.53 18.10 -13.83
N ALA A 219 13.33 17.69 -12.84
CA ALA A 219 14.54 18.42 -12.44
C ALA A 219 15.56 18.55 -13.58
N SER A 220 15.60 17.59 -14.51
CA SER A 220 16.48 17.65 -15.68
C SER A 220 15.86 18.38 -16.88
N SER A 221 14.54 18.33 -17.08
CA SER A 221 13.89 18.89 -18.29
C SER A 221 13.44 20.35 -18.12
N LEU A 222 13.08 20.78 -16.91
CA LEU A 222 12.60 22.16 -16.67
C LEU A 222 13.69 23.24 -16.77
N PRO A 223 14.97 23.00 -16.44
CA PRO A 223 16.04 23.97 -16.72
C PRO A 223 16.15 24.33 -18.21
N GLU A 224 16.07 23.35 -19.11
CA GLU A 224 16.07 23.60 -20.56
C GLU A 224 14.88 24.48 -20.97
N PHE A 225 13.69 24.22 -20.43
CA PHE A 225 12.51 25.06 -20.65
C PHE A 225 12.70 26.51 -20.15
N ARG A 226 13.34 26.71 -18.98
CA ARG A 226 13.67 28.04 -18.42
C ARG A 226 14.58 28.84 -19.37
N GLU A 227 15.58 28.20 -19.96
CA GLU A 227 16.49 28.85 -20.92
C GLU A 227 15.77 29.27 -22.20
N LEU A 228 14.87 28.43 -22.74
CA LEU A 228 14.06 28.76 -23.93
C LEU A 228 12.98 29.82 -23.66
N GLY A 229 12.40 29.82 -22.45
CA GLY A 229 11.33 30.74 -22.01
C GLY A 229 11.79 32.16 -21.68
N SER A 230 13.11 32.40 -21.62
CA SER A 230 13.72 33.73 -21.40
C SER A 230 13.44 34.76 -22.51
N ASN A 231 12.72 34.37 -23.57
CA ASN A 231 12.29 35.24 -24.67
C ASN A 231 10.89 35.88 -24.46
N VAL A 232 10.24 35.66 -23.30
CA VAL A 232 8.95 36.30 -22.94
C VAL A 232 9.20 37.69 -22.35
N GLU A 233 8.49 38.71 -22.85
CA GLU A 233 8.65 40.12 -22.42
C GLU A 233 8.51 40.28 -20.90
N SER A 234 9.55 40.88 -20.30
CA SER A 234 9.83 40.86 -18.86
C SER A 234 9.02 41.88 -18.04
N CYS A 235 8.77 41.51 -16.79
CA CYS A 235 8.31 42.38 -15.71
C CYS A 235 9.51 42.74 -14.81
N GLY A 236 10.06 43.96 -14.94
CA GLY A 236 11.11 44.45 -14.06
C GLY A 236 11.11 45.98 -13.98
N ASN A 237 11.24 46.54 -12.78
CA ASN A 237 11.58 47.96 -12.61
C ASN A 237 13.11 48.16 -12.80
N PRO A 238 13.56 49.25 -13.46
CA PRO A 238 14.98 49.57 -13.69
C PRO A 238 15.58 50.37 -12.50
N PRO A 239 16.92 50.64 -12.42
CA PRO A 239 17.91 50.60 -13.49
C PRO A 239 19.24 49.90 -13.15
N SER A 240 19.55 48.82 -13.86
CA SER A 240 20.93 48.52 -14.32
C SER A 240 20.90 47.28 -15.21
N SER A 241 20.91 47.52 -16.52
CA SER A 241 21.61 46.71 -17.54
C SER A 241 21.84 45.22 -17.26
N ILE A 242 20.78 44.42 -17.17
CA ILE A 242 20.81 42.98 -17.45
C ILE A 242 19.55 42.63 -18.26
N PRO A 243 19.67 42.06 -19.47
CA PRO A 243 18.53 41.73 -20.32
C PRO A 243 17.83 40.45 -19.85
N ASN A 244 16.50 40.39 -20.05
CA ASN A 244 15.67 39.17 -20.07
C ASN A 244 15.82 38.21 -18.88
N VAL A 245 15.16 38.54 -17.76
CA VAL A 245 15.01 37.61 -16.64
C VAL A 245 13.51 37.38 -16.39
N MET A 246 13.13 36.10 -16.36
CA MET A 246 11.78 35.62 -16.03
C MET A 246 11.35 36.16 -14.65
N PRO A 247 10.07 36.49 -14.41
CA PRO A 247 9.64 36.97 -13.10
C PRO A 247 9.98 35.97 -11.99
N GLN A 248 10.51 36.46 -10.87
CA GLN A 248 11.00 35.59 -9.79
C GLN A 248 9.92 34.62 -9.26
N TRP A 249 8.67 35.06 -9.12
CA TRP A 249 7.58 34.18 -8.69
C TRP A 249 7.33 33.00 -9.65
N LEU A 250 7.54 33.22 -10.95
CA LEU A 250 7.37 32.21 -11.99
C LEU A 250 8.55 31.25 -11.98
N ASP A 251 9.74 31.79 -11.74
CA ASP A 251 10.97 31.02 -11.57
C ASP A 251 10.90 30.12 -10.33
N ASP A 252 10.49 30.67 -9.20
CA ASP A 252 10.22 29.94 -7.96
C ASP A 252 9.14 28.87 -8.16
N TYR A 253 8.07 29.17 -8.91
CA TYR A 253 7.02 28.19 -9.25
C TYR A 253 7.60 27.02 -10.04
N ILE A 254 8.30 27.27 -11.15
CA ILE A 254 8.90 26.22 -11.99
C ILE A 254 9.95 25.41 -11.20
N GLU A 255 10.76 26.08 -10.39
CA GLU A 255 11.79 25.45 -9.54
C GLU A 255 11.19 24.58 -8.42
N SER A 256 9.98 24.90 -7.97
CA SER A 256 9.27 24.08 -6.98
C SER A 256 8.70 22.78 -7.55
N LEU A 257 8.39 22.72 -8.85
CA LEU A 257 7.69 21.57 -9.48
C LEU A 257 8.41 20.22 -9.35
N PRO A 258 9.76 20.13 -9.50
CA PRO A 258 10.46 18.88 -9.27
C PRO A 258 10.31 18.33 -7.84
N GLN A 259 10.20 19.21 -6.83
CA GLN A 259 10.02 18.78 -5.45
C GLN A 259 8.55 18.54 -5.11
N ALA A 260 7.67 19.33 -5.70
CA ALA A 260 6.23 19.32 -5.45
C ALA A 260 5.43 19.22 -6.77
N PRO A 261 5.45 18.06 -7.47
CA PRO A 261 4.70 17.88 -8.72
C PRO A 261 3.18 18.11 -8.59
N HIS A 262 2.64 17.95 -7.38
CA HIS A 262 1.23 18.20 -7.08
C HIS A 262 0.81 19.67 -7.23
N LEU A 263 1.76 20.62 -7.25
CA LEU A 263 1.52 22.04 -7.51
C LEU A 263 1.33 22.35 -8.99
N PHE A 264 1.56 21.38 -9.88
CA PHE A 264 1.28 21.51 -11.31
C PHE A 264 -0.23 21.46 -11.59
N ASP A 265 -0.91 22.56 -11.25
CA ASP A 265 -2.33 22.80 -11.48
C ASP A 265 -2.53 24.27 -11.87
N LEU A 266 -3.45 24.52 -12.81
CA LEU A 266 -3.69 25.87 -13.32
C LEU A 266 -4.19 26.81 -12.21
N VAL A 267 -4.97 26.31 -11.25
CA VAL A 267 -5.45 27.10 -10.12
C VAL A 267 -4.28 27.50 -9.22
N GLU A 268 -3.34 26.59 -8.94
CA GLU A 268 -2.16 26.91 -8.12
C GLU A 268 -1.20 27.86 -8.83
N PHE A 269 -1.03 27.71 -10.14
CA PHE A 269 -0.31 28.67 -10.96
C PHE A 269 -0.92 30.08 -10.86
N GLU A 270 -2.24 30.19 -10.98
CA GLU A 270 -2.97 31.45 -10.84
C GLU A 270 -2.90 32.02 -9.41
N ASN A 271 -2.96 31.16 -8.40
CA ASN A 271 -2.78 31.55 -7.00
C ASN A 271 -1.36 32.10 -6.76
N ALA A 272 -0.32 31.46 -7.32
CA ALA A 272 1.06 31.95 -7.24
C ALA A 272 1.19 33.34 -7.89
N ARG A 273 0.59 33.53 -9.07
CA ARG A 273 0.51 34.83 -9.75
C ARG A 273 -0.19 35.88 -8.90
N ALA A 274 -1.34 35.56 -8.30
CA ALA A 274 -2.10 36.45 -7.45
C ALA A 274 -1.33 36.85 -6.17
N ARG A 275 -0.64 35.91 -5.53
CA ARG A 275 0.23 36.14 -4.36
C ARG A 275 1.39 37.07 -4.66
N HIS A 276 1.86 37.14 -5.91
CA HIS A 276 2.87 38.12 -6.30
C HIS A 276 2.27 39.52 -6.54
N ILE A 277 1.07 39.60 -7.14
CA ILE A 277 0.42 40.87 -7.48
C ILE A 277 0.02 41.68 -6.23
N GLN A 278 -0.62 41.04 -5.23
CA GLN A 278 -1.21 41.74 -4.09
C GLN A 278 -0.22 42.41 -3.12
N PRO A 279 0.88 41.77 -2.68
CA PRO A 279 1.79 42.34 -1.70
C PRO A 279 2.84 43.28 -2.31
N HIS A 280 3.23 43.05 -3.57
CA HIS A 280 4.36 43.75 -4.20
C HIS A 280 3.95 44.91 -5.14
N GLY A 281 2.65 45.14 -5.36
CA GLY A 281 2.17 46.23 -6.21
C GLY A 281 2.69 46.13 -7.66
N CYS A 282 2.82 44.90 -8.16
CA CYS A 282 3.37 44.65 -9.49
C CYS A 282 2.40 45.11 -10.58
N ASN A 283 2.82 46.10 -11.39
CA ASN A 283 1.96 46.69 -12.43
C ASN A 283 1.97 45.94 -13.77
N ILE A 284 2.89 44.99 -13.95
CA ILE A 284 3.11 44.32 -15.24
C ILE A 284 2.50 42.91 -15.26
N CYS A 285 2.56 42.16 -14.16
CA CYS A 285 1.90 40.84 -14.09
C CYS A 285 0.38 40.86 -14.34
N PRO A 286 -0.38 41.90 -13.93
CA PRO A 286 -1.78 42.06 -14.30
C PRO A 286 -2.01 42.46 -15.77
N SER A 287 -1.01 43.03 -16.45
CA SER A 287 -1.12 43.47 -17.85
C SER A 287 -0.74 42.39 -18.87
N ILE A 288 -0.24 41.24 -18.42
CA ILE A 288 -0.01 40.07 -19.27
C ILE A 288 -1.36 39.58 -19.82
N SER A 289 -1.46 39.45 -21.14
CA SER A 289 -2.67 38.98 -21.79
C SER A 289 -3.00 37.53 -21.39
N SER A 290 -4.29 37.21 -21.32
CA SER A 290 -4.76 35.83 -21.08
C SER A 290 -4.24 34.85 -22.13
N GLU A 291 -4.07 35.31 -23.35
CA GLU A 291 -3.54 34.52 -24.46
C GLU A 291 -2.08 34.14 -24.24
N ALA A 292 -1.23 35.08 -23.81
CA ALA A 292 0.17 34.80 -23.48
C ALA A 292 0.30 33.78 -22.33
N ILE A 293 -0.58 33.88 -21.33
CA ILE A 293 -0.63 32.93 -20.21
C ILE A 293 -1.05 31.55 -20.69
N ARG A 294 -2.07 31.47 -21.55
CA ARG A 294 -2.54 30.21 -22.15
C ARG A 294 -1.42 29.54 -22.96
N THR A 295 -0.74 30.29 -23.82
CA THR A 295 0.36 29.76 -24.64
C THR A 295 1.54 29.30 -23.77
N PHE A 296 1.88 30.06 -22.73
CA PHE A 296 2.93 29.67 -21.79
C PHE A 296 2.54 28.39 -21.03
N TRP A 297 1.31 28.33 -20.52
CA TRP A 297 0.78 27.17 -19.81
C TRP A 297 0.75 25.92 -20.70
N GLU A 298 0.37 26.04 -21.96
CA GLU A 298 0.42 24.95 -22.94
C GLU A 298 1.84 24.44 -23.17
N ALA A 299 2.81 25.36 -23.31
CA ALA A 299 4.21 25.00 -23.48
C ALA A 299 4.79 24.32 -22.22
N LEU A 300 4.49 24.85 -21.03
CA LEU A 300 4.88 24.24 -19.76
C LEU A 300 4.23 22.86 -19.58
N THR A 301 2.95 22.72 -19.95
CA THR A 301 2.24 21.44 -19.94
C THR A 301 2.90 20.42 -20.85
N ALA A 302 3.32 20.83 -22.06
CA ALA A 302 4.05 19.95 -22.97
C ALA A 302 5.39 19.50 -22.38
N ALA A 303 6.14 20.41 -21.74
CA ALA A 303 7.42 20.09 -21.10
C ALA A 303 7.23 19.10 -19.92
N VAL A 304 6.24 19.35 -19.05
CA VAL A 304 5.91 18.48 -17.92
C VAL A 304 5.42 17.11 -18.41
N HIS A 305 4.53 17.06 -19.41
CA HIS A 305 4.07 15.80 -20.00
C HIS A 305 5.22 15.01 -20.62
N GLY A 306 6.13 15.67 -21.35
CA GLY A 306 7.31 15.02 -21.92
C GLY A 306 8.24 14.42 -20.85
N ALA A 307 8.38 15.07 -19.70
CA ALA A 307 9.12 14.50 -18.56
C ALA A 307 8.40 13.29 -17.94
N VAL A 308 7.07 13.37 -17.78
CA VAL A 308 6.26 12.26 -17.25
C VAL A 308 6.28 11.04 -18.18
N GLU A 309 6.22 11.25 -19.50
CA GLU A 309 6.29 10.17 -20.50
C GLU A 309 7.60 9.40 -20.46
N LYS A 310 8.72 10.07 -20.16
CA LYS A 310 10.02 9.40 -19.92
C LYS A 310 9.90 8.43 -18.73
N ALA A 311 9.30 8.87 -17.63
CA ALA A 311 9.12 8.06 -16.43
C ALA A 311 8.11 6.90 -16.61
N ASP A 312 7.08 7.08 -17.44
CA ASP A 312 6.08 6.05 -17.75
C ASP A 312 6.69 4.81 -18.41
N SER A 313 7.67 5.00 -19.28
CA SER A 313 8.36 3.89 -19.94
C SER A 313 9.07 2.94 -18.96
N ALA A 314 9.38 3.42 -17.76
CA ALA A 314 10.02 2.66 -16.69
C ALA A 314 9.04 2.10 -15.64
N LEU A 315 7.74 2.38 -15.74
CA LEU A 315 6.74 1.80 -14.85
C LEU A 315 6.48 0.34 -15.23
N THR A 316 6.87 -0.57 -14.35
CA THR A 316 6.62 -2.01 -14.49
C THR A 316 5.56 -2.47 -13.50
N LEU A 317 4.70 -3.39 -13.93
CA LEU A 317 3.79 -4.09 -13.01
C LEU A 317 4.61 -4.95 -12.06
N VAL A 318 4.21 -4.96 -10.78
CA VAL A 318 4.77 -5.88 -9.81
C VAL A 318 4.19 -7.25 -10.12
N LYS A 319 5.02 -8.14 -10.67
CA LYS A 319 4.67 -9.56 -10.68
C LYS A 319 4.66 -10.01 -9.23
N GLU A 320 3.52 -10.52 -8.77
CA GLU A 320 3.55 -11.33 -7.57
C GLU A 320 4.53 -12.46 -7.86
N GLU A 321 5.67 -12.48 -7.16
CA GLU A 321 6.41 -13.71 -7.13
C GLU A 321 5.45 -14.74 -6.57
N PRO A 322 5.29 -15.91 -7.22
CA PRO A 322 4.55 -16.99 -6.59
C PRO A 322 5.11 -17.11 -5.17
N THR A 323 4.23 -17.30 -4.18
CA THR A 323 4.69 -17.86 -2.92
C THR A 323 5.67 -18.98 -3.25
N PRO A 324 6.77 -19.18 -2.49
CA PRO A 324 7.77 -20.21 -2.78
C PRO A 324 7.21 -21.65 -2.68
N GLU A 325 5.93 -21.86 -2.94
CA GLU A 325 5.22 -23.10 -3.18
C GLU A 325 5.61 -23.78 -4.51
N ASN A 326 6.47 -23.18 -5.35
CA ASN A 326 6.87 -23.85 -6.60
C ASN A 326 8.26 -23.45 -7.15
N CYS A 327 9.26 -23.33 -6.29
CA CYS A 327 10.66 -23.34 -6.74
C CYS A 327 11.08 -24.80 -7.03
N GLY A 328 11.12 -25.15 -8.31
CA GLY A 328 11.66 -26.42 -8.78
C GLY A 328 13.10 -26.65 -8.26
N PHE A 329 13.32 -27.87 -7.76
CA PHE A 329 14.54 -28.36 -7.11
C PHE A 329 15.86 -27.86 -7.72
N PRO A 330 16.76 -27.35 -6.86
CA PRO A 330 18.13 -27.82 -6.89
C PRO A 330 18.62 -28.15 -5.46
N PHE A 331 18.86 -29.44 -5.22
CA PHE A 331 19.47 -30.01 -4.02
C PHE A 331 18.68 -29.86 -2.71
N ALA A 332 17.91 -30.91 -2.38
CA ALA A 332 17.44 -31.11 -1.01
C ALA A 332 18.67 -31.10 -0.07
N PRO A 333 18.70 -30.27 0.98
CA PRO A 333 19.73 -30.37 2.00
C PRO A 333 19.72 -31.78 2.59
N PRO A 334 20.86 -32.33 3.05
CA PRO A 334 20.87 -33.65 3.68
C PRO A 334 19.92 -33.62 4.88
N CYS A 335 18.74 -34.22 4.70
CA CYS A 335 17.74 -34.36 5.73
C CYS A 335 18.33 -35.24 6.85
N LEU A 336 18.04 -34.88 8.10
CA LEU A 336 18.41 -35.70 9.25
C LEU A 336 17.74 -37.09 9.11
N ASP A 337 18.52 -38.12 8.77
CA ASP A 337 18.02 -39.50 8.65
C ASP A 337 18.13 -40.20 10.00
N ILE A 338 16.97 -40.57 10.55
CA ILE A 338 16.85 -41.17 11.87
C ILE A 338 16.46 -42.63 11.69
N PRO A 339 17.40 -43.58 11.89
CA PRO A 339 17.23 -44.96 11.48
C PRO A 339 16.16 -45.72 12.28
N ASP A 340 15.86 -45.28 13.50
CA ASP A 340 14.84 -45.85 14.41
C ASP A 340 13.52 -45.07 14.42
N ALA A 341 13.31 -44.18 13.45
CA ALA A 341 12.09 -43.42 13.29
C ALA A 341 10.86 -44.33 13.10
N ASN A 342 9.72 -43.87 13.62
CA ASN A 342 8.45 -44.61 13.59
C ASN A 342 7.31 -43.80 12.96
N ILE A 343 7.61 -42.64 12.39
CA ILE A 343 6.70 -41.81 11.60
C ILE A 343 7.47 -40.96 10.59
N ILE A 344 6.82 -40.63 9.48
CA ILE A 344 7.33 -39.71 8.47
C ILE A 344 6.52 -38.42 8.49
N ILE A 345 7.22 -37.29 8.59
CA ILE A 345 6.67 -35.96 8.33
C ILE A 345 7.03 -35.58 6.90
N ARG A 346 6.04 -35.22 6.09
CA ARG A 346 6.23 -34.79 4.70
C ARG A 346 6.00 -33.30 4.55
N SER A 347 6.95 -32.59 3.96
CA SER A 347 6.86 -31.18 3.62
C SER A 347 5.92 -30.91 2.44
N SER A 348 5.51 -29.65 2.25
CA SER A 348 4.67 -29.23 1.12
C SER A 348 5.28 -29.55 -0.24
N ASP A 349 6.61 -29.43 -0.35
CA ASP A 349 7.46 -29.78 -1.51
C ASP A 349 7.87 -31.27 -1.55
N LYS A 350 7.16 -32.13 -0.80
CA LYS A 350 7.22 -33.61 -0.86
C LYS A 350 8.53 -34.24 -0.38
N VAL A 351 9.31 -33.54 0.43
CA VAL A 351 10.47 -34.11 1.14
C VAL A 351 9.99 -34.85 2.39
N ASN A 352 10.50 -36.06 2.59
CA ASN A 352 10.14 -36.92 3.72
C ASN A 352 11.20 -36.83 4.83
N PHE A 353 10.74 -36.58 6.05
CA PHE A 353 11.56 -36.54 7.26
C PHE A 353 11.18 -37.67 8.20
N ARG A 354 12.14 -38.51 8.55
CA ARG A 354 11.97 -39.61 9.50
C ARG A 354 12.16 -39.10 10.93
N VAL A 355 11.15 -39.25 11.77
CA VAL A 355 11.17 -38.73 13.16
C VAL A 355 10.52 -39.69 14.17
N HIS A 356 10.65 -39.37 15.46
CA HIS A 356 10.06 -40.11 16.56
C HIS A 356 8.73 -39.52 17.01
N LYS A 357 7.66 -40.33 17.01
CA LYS A 357 6.33 -39.98 17.55
C LYS A 357 6.42 -39.47 18.99
N SER A 358 7.24 -40.10 19.82
CA SER A 358 7.42 -39.74 21.24
C SER A 358 8.00 -38.33 21.39
N LEU A 359 8.97 -37.96 20.56
CA LEU A 359 9.57 -36.63 20.59
C LEU A 359 8.56 -35.55 20.15
N LEU A 360 7.84 -35.79 19.05
CA LEU A 360 6.79 -34.88 18.59
C LEU A 360 5.69 -34.70 19.63
N ALA A 361 5.15 -35.81 20.19
CA ALA A 361 4.10 -35.76 21.20
C ALA A 361 4.57 -35.13 22.53
N MET A 362 5.84 -35.26 22.88
CA MET A 362 6.42 -34.64 24.08
C MET A 362 6.61 -33.13 23.92
N THR A 363 6.93 -32.67 22.70
CA THR A 363 7.26 -31.27 22.43
C THR A 363 6.07 -30.45 21.92
N SER A 364 4.99 -31.10 21.50
CA SER A 364 3.79 -30.49 20.93
C SER A 364 2.51 -31.18 21.43
N PRO A 365 1.67 -30.48 22.21
CA PRO A 365 0.33 -30.94 22.55
C PRO A 365 -0.52 -31.22 21.30
N PHE A 366 -0.41 -30.38 20.28
CA PHE A 366 -1.08 -30.60 18.98
C PHE A 366 -0.73 -31.97 18.39
N PHE A 367 0.56 -32.32 18.29
CA PHE A 367 0.95 -33.62 17.76
C PHE A 367 0.58 -34.76 18.71
N LYS A 368 0.60 -34.56 20.02
CA LYS A 368 0.12 -35.57 20.99
C LYS A 368 -1.34 -35.93 20.73
N ASP A 369 -2.19 -34.93 20.54
CA ASP A 369 -3.61 -35.12 20.28
C ASP A 369 -3.84 -35.71 18.88
N LEU A 370 -3.17 -35.19 17.85
CA LEU A 370 -3.24 -35.69 16.47
C LEU A 370 -2.86 -37.18 16.38
N LEU A 371 -1.79 -37.59 17.07
CA LEU A 371 -1.30 -38.96 17.07
C LEU A 371 -2.16 -39.91 17.92
N SER A 372 -3.04 -39.38 18.77
CA SER A 372 -3.99 -40.18 19.57
C SER A 372 -5.25 -40.58 18.79
N LEU A 373 -5.51 -39.93 17.66
CA LEU A 373 -6.68 -40.20 16.82
C LEU A 373 -6.53 -41.54 16.08
N PRO A 374 -7.64 -42.26 15.82
CA PRO A 374 -7.62 -43.45 14.98
C PRO A 374 -7.13 -43.09 13.57
N GLN A 375 -6.08 -43.75 13.08
CA GLN A 375 -5.61 -43.51 11.72
C GLN A 375 -6.54 -44.19 10.70
N PRO A 376 -6.79 -43.55 9.54
CA PRO A 376 -7.61 -44.16 8.50
C PRO A 376 -6.95 -45.46 8.01
N PRO A 377 -7.74 -46.52 7.75
CA PRO A 377 -7.21 -47.82 7.32
C PRO A 377 -6.44 -47.76 6.00
N ASP A 378 -6.76 -46.78 5.14
CA ASP A 378 -6.10 -46.54 3.84
C ASP A 378 -5.03 -45.43 3.90
N GLY A 379 -4.42 -45.20 5.07
CA GLY A 379 -3.38 -44.19 5.24
C GLY A 379 -2.14 -44.46 4.39
N GLU A 380 -1.53 -43.41 3.86
CA GLU A 380 -0.29 -43.52 3.10
C GLU A 380 0.86 -44.03 3.99
N LEU A 381 1.54 -45.07 3.52
CA LEU A 381 2.74 -45.63 4.14
C LEU A 381 3.94 -45.41 3.22
N VAL A 382 5.03 -44.90 3.77
CA VAL A 382 6.34 -44.85 3.10
C VAL A 382 7.32 -45.65 3.96
N ASP A 383 8.01 -46.62 3.33
CA ASP A 383 8.90 -47.58 4.02
C ASP A 383 8.23 -48.32 5.19
N GLY A 384 6.92 -48.54 5.11
CA GLY A 384 6.13 -49.17 6.18
C GLY A 384 5.80 -48.23 7.36
N LEU A 385 6.16 -46.95 7.28
CA LEU A 385 5.87 -45.94 8.29
C LEU A 385 4.69 -45.04 7.88
N PRO A 386 3.82 -44.64 8.83
CA PRO A 386 2.74 -43.70 8.55
C PRO A 386 3.28 -42.31 8.20
N VAL A 387 2.63 -41.65 7.23
CA VAL A 387 3.01 -40.32 6.74
C VAL A 387 2.03 -39.26 7.25
N ILE A 388 2.55 -38.15 7.77
CA ILE A 388 1.79 -36.92 8.06
C ILE A 388 2.30 -35.81 7.14
N GLN A 389 1.43 -35.30 6.27
CA GLN A 389 1.69 -34.16 5.40
C GLN A 389 1.51 -32.85 6.17
N LEU A 390 2.52 -31.99 6.16
CA LEU A 390 2.49 -30.63 6.69
C LEU A 390 2.54 -29.59 5.55
N SER A 391 2.23 -28.34 5.86
CA SER A 391 2.19 -27.26 4.87
C SER A 391 3.51 -26.49 4.74
N GLU A 392 4.43 -26.65 5.69
CA GLU A 392 5.75 -26.02 5.65
C GLU A 392 6.65 -26.74 4.64
N ASP A 393 7.56 -25.97 4.02
CA ASP A 393 8.57 -26.47 3.10
C ASP A 393 9.66 -27.30 3.82
N ALA A 394 10.46 -27.99 3.02
CA ALA A 394 11.54 -28.83 3.52
C ALA A 394 12.58 -28.07 4.34
N ASP A 395 12.94 -26.84 3.96
CA ASP A 395 13.99 -26.07 4.62
C ASP A 395 13.58 -25.65 6.04
N LEU A 396 12.34 -25.19 6.19
CA LEU A 396 11.77 -24.81 7.48
C LEU A 396 11.57 -26.03 8.38
N LEU A 397 11.05 -27.14 7.83
CA LEU A 397 10.88 -28.39 8.59
C LEU A 397 12.21 -29.01 9.00
N ASN A 398 13.22 -29.00 8.13
CA ASN A 398 14.55 -29.47 8.46
C ASN A 398 15.14 -28.68 9.63
N SER A 399 14.97 -27.36 9.62
CA SER A 399 15.39 -26.47 10.71
C SER A 399 14.65 -26.77 12.02
N LEU A 400 13.32 -26.91 11.95
CA LEU A 400 12.49 -27.22 13.12
C LEU A 400 12.85 -28.59 13.72
N ILE A 401 12.98 -29.63 12.89
CA ILE A 401 13.35 -30.97 13.32
C ILE A 401 14.76 -30.97 13.91
N SER A 402 15.71 -30.28 13.28
CA SER A 402 17.07 -30.14 13.81
C SER A 402 17.10 -29.49 15.19
N LEU A 403 16.20 -28.52 15.46
CA LEU A 403 16.03 -27.92 16.79
C LEU A 403 15.42 -28.90 17.79
N LEU A 404 14.41 -29.68 17.40
CA LEU A 404 13.80 -30.71 18.26
C LEU A 404 14.82 -31.77 18.72
N TYR A 405 15.73 -32.14 17.82
CA TYR A 405 16.81 -33.10 18.11
C TYR A 405 18.08 -32.46 18.65
N HIS A 406 18.12 -31.13 18.82
CA HIS A 406 19.28 -30.37 19.31
C HIS A 406 20.56 -30.58 18.48
N VAL A 407 20.42 -30.79 17.16
CA VAL A 407 21.52 -31.10 16.24
C VAL A 407 22.02 -29.85 15.49
N SER A 408 21.26 -28.75 15.54
CA SER A 408 21.62 -27.50 14.89
C SER A 408 21.27 -26.29 15.76
N HIS A 409 21.89 -25.15 15.44
CA HIS A 409 21.59 -23.85 16.01
C HIS A 409 20.53 -23.12 15.17
N LEU A 410 19.91 -22.10 15.76
CA LEU A 410 18.97 -21.23 15.08
C LEU A 410 19.67 -20.51 13.91
N PRO A 411 19.11 -20.50 12.69
CA PRO A 411 19.70 -19.78 11.57
C PRO A 411 19.72 -18.27 11.85
N GLY A 412 20.79 -17.58 11.44
CA GLY A 412 21.08 -16.18 11.80
C GLY A 412 20.24 -15.11 11.08
N SER A 413 19.00 -15.41 10.68
CA SER A 413 18.08 -14.49 10.00
C SER A 413 16.78 -14.35 10.79
N TYR A 414 16.31 -13.11 10.96
CA TYR A 414 15.03 -12.81 11.61
C TYR A 414 13.85 -13.41 10.83
N GLU A 415 13.91 -13.40 9.51
CA GLU A 415 12.90 -13.99 8.62
C GLU A 415 12.70 -15.48 8.94
N HIS A 416 13.80 -16.24 8.97
CA HIS A 416 13.74 -17.68 9.21
C HIS A 416 13.38 -18.00 10.66
N ALA A 417 13.91 -17.24 11.62
CA ALA A 417 13.57 -17.44 13.02
C ALA A 417 12.10 -17.11 13.32
N PHE A 418 11.52 -16.10 12.67
CA PHE A 418 10.09 -15.80 12.79
C PHE A 418 9.23 -16.85 12.09
N ALA A 419 9.66 -17.36 10.92
CA ALA A 419 8.97 -18.49 10.28
C ALA A 419 8.96 -19.72 11.20
N LEU A 420 10.08 -20.02 11.88
CA LEU A 420 10.16 -21.08 12.88
C LEU A 420 9.25 -20.81 14.09
N LEU A 421 9.20 -19.58 14.60
CA LEU A 421 8.29 -19.21 15.67
C LEU A 421 6.82 -19.39 15.27
N ALA A 422 6.46 -19.00 14.04
CA ALA A 422 5.11 -19.16 13.51
C ALA A 422 4.73 -20.64 13.39
N ALA A 423 5.63 -21.49 12.88
CA ALA A 423 5.43 -22.94 12.85
C ALA A 423 5.31 -23.52 14.27
N CYS A 424 6.17 -23.09 15.20
CA CYS A 424 6.09 -23.52 16.60
C CYS A 424 4.82 -23.03 17.30
N GLN A 425 4.24 -21.89 16.90
CA GLN A 425 2.95 -21.42 17.39
C GLN A 425 1.81 -22.26 16.82
N LYS A 426 1.84 -22.55 15.53
CA LYS A 426 0.85 -23.41 14.86
C LYS A 426 0.79 -24.83 15.45
N TYR A 427 1.94 -25.37 15.84
CA TYR A 427 2.04 -26.72 16.41
C TYR A 427 2.14 -26.73 17.94
N ASP A 428 1.81 -25.64 18.63
CA ASP A 428 1.84 -25.54 20.10
C ASP A 428 3.17 -25.96 20.78
N MET A 429 4.30 -25.72 20.13
CA MET A 429 5.65 -26.06 20.62
C MET A 429 6.23 -24.97 21.54
N ILE A 430 5.58 -24.71 22.69
CA ILE A 430 5.90 -23.59 23.60
C ILE A 430 7.37 -23.59 24.08
N SER A 431 7.92 -24.76 24.39
CA SER A 431 9.31 -24.89 24.85
C SER A 431 10.31 -24.43 23.78
N ILE A 432 10.05 -24.77 22.52
CA ILE A 432 10.90 -24.38 21.38
C ILE A 432 10.74 -22.89 21.08
N GLN A 433 9.52 -22.35 21.16
CA GLN A 433 9.33 -20.89 21.04
C GLN A 433 10.14 -20.13 22.08
N SER A 434 10.17 -20.62 23.33
CA SER A 434 10.93 -20.00 24.43
C SER A 434 12.44 -20.02 24.15
N TYR A 435 12.95 -21.14 23.62
CA TYR A 435 14.33 -21.26 23.18
C TYR A 435 14.66 -20.28 22.04
N ILE A 436 13.85 -20.25 20.98
CA ILE A 436 14.07 -19.36 19.83
C ILE A 436 14.08 -17.89 20.28
N ARG A 437 13.13 -17.47 21.12
CA ARG A 437 13.09 -16.12 21.68
C ARG A 437 14.31 -15.79 22.54
N ALA A 438 14.82 -16.75 23.30
CA ALA A 438 16.03 -16.56 24.11
C ALA A 438 17.28 -16.37 23.24
N GLU A 439 17.38 -17.12 22.13
CA GLU A 439 18.48 -16.96 21.17
C GLU A 439 18.38 -15.63 20.40
N ILE A 440 17.20 -15.24 19.91
CA ILE A 440 17.00 -13.94 19.23
C ILE A 440 17.41 -12.76 20.11
N LYS A 441 17.18 -12.84 21.44
CA LYS A 441 17.60 -11.79 22.39
C LYS A 441 19.12 -11.59 22.46
N ARG A 442 19.91 -12.58 22.04
CA ARG A 442 21.38 -12.49 21.98
C ARG A 442 21.87 -11.89 20.66
N TRP A 443 21.00 -11.76 19.67
CA TRP A 443 21.35 -11.16 18.38
C TRP A 443 21.46 -9.65 18.47
N HIS A 444 22.19 -9.06 17.52
CA HIS A 444 22.22 -7.62 17.38
C HIS A 444 20.85 -7.12 16.93
N PRO A 445 20.26 -6.10 17.59
CA PRO A 445 18.94 -5.61 17.23
C PRO A 445 18.96 -5.05 15.79
N PRO A 446 17.88 -5.24 15.02
CA PRO A 446 17.80 -4.73 13.66
C PRO A 446 17.81 -3.20 13.69
N SER A 447 18.53 -2.60 12.74
CA SER A 447 18.70 -1.14 12.63
C SER A 447 18.20 -0.60 11.29
N GLY A 448 17.82 0.68 11.27
CA GLY A 448 17.33 1.38 10.08
C GLY A 448 16.19 0.62 9.39
N ALA A 449 16.34 0.38 8.08
CA ALA A 449 15.40 -0.39 7.27
C ALA A 449 15.13 -1.81 7.82
N GLY A 450 16.10 -2.41 8.50
CA GLY A 450 15.95 -3.72 9.12
C GLY A 450 14.86 -3.75 10.19
N ALA A 451 14.74 -2.70 11.01
CA ALA A 451 13.72 -2.64 12.07
C ALA A 451 12.30 -2.65 11.48
N PHE A 452 12.09 -1.91 10.40
CA PHE A 452 10.82 -1.89 9.67
C PHE A 452 10.53 -3.24 8.99
N ARG A 453 11.55 -3.87 8.40
CA ARG A 453 11.42 -5.20 7.80
C ARG A 453 11.03 -6.26 8.82
N THR A 454 11.70 -6.29 9.97
CA THR A 454 11.40 -7.19 11.09
C THR A 454 9.95 -7.00 11.57
N TYR A 455 9.48 -5.76 11.72
CA TYR A 455 8.09 -5.48 12.05
C TYR A 455 7.12 -6.03 10.99
N ALA A 456 7.41 -5.78 9.71
CA ALA A 456 6.56 -6.21 8.61
C ALA A 456 6.43 -7.74 8.53
N ILE A 457 7.53 -8.46 8.72
CA ILE A 457 7.56 -9.92 8.74
C ILE A 457 6.80 -10.47 9.95
N ALA A 458 7.09 -9.96 11.16
CA ALA A 458 6.40 -10.37 12.38
C ALA A 458 4.88 -10.16 12.26
N SER A 459 4.48 -9.01 11.69
CA SER A 459 3.09 -8.69 11.40
C SER A 459 2.48 -9.66 10.40
N SER A 460 3.19 -9.97 9.32
CA SER A 460 2.70 -10.91 8.29
C SER A 460 2.44 -12.33 8.83
N MET A 461 3.16 -12.71 9.90
CA MET A 461 3.10 -14.02 10.57
C MET A 461 2.25 -14.03 11.85
N GLY A 462 1.68 -12.89 12.26
CA GLY A 462 0.83 -12.81 13.46
C GLY A 462 1.57 -13.00 14.80
N LEU A 463 2.87 -12.70 14.85
CA LEU A 463 3.72 -12.88 16.03
C LEU A 463 3.64 -11.66 16.96
N ILE A 464 2.60 -11.59 17.79
CA ILE A 464 2.28 -10.39 18.62
C ILE A 464 3.48 -9.88 19.46
N PRO A 465 4.20 -10.70 20.24
CA PRO A 465 5.33 -10.22 21.05
C PRO A 465 6.46 -9.61 20.20
N GLU A 466 6.72 -10.22 19.04
CA GLU A 466 7.73 -9.80 18.09
C GLU A 466 7.30 -8.52 17.35
N ILE A 467 6.01 -8.38 17.01
CA ILE A 467 5.41 -7.15 16.44
C ILE A 467 5.63 -5.97 17.38
N GLU A 468 5.28 -6.12 18.67
CA GLU A 468 5.45 -5.05 19.65
C GLU A 468 6.92 -4.63 19.83
N SER A 469 7.80 -5.63 19.91
CA SER A 469 9.23 -5.39 20.10
C SER A 469 9.84 -4.70 18.88
N ALA A 470 9.48 -5.14 17.67
CA ALA A 470 9.93 -4.53 16.43
C ALA A 470 9.33 -3.12 16.24
N ALA A 471 8.06 -2.91 16.59
CA ALA A 471 7.41 -1.60 16.50
C ALA A 471 8.15 -0.56 17.37
N ARG A 472 8.53 -0.91 18.60
CA ARG A 472 9.35 -0.06 19.48
C ARG A 472 10.69 0.31 18.85
N LEU A 473 11.37 -0.64 18.21
CA LEU A 473 12.65 -0.39 17.53
C LEU A 473 12.52 0.63 16.39
N THR A 474 11.38 0.66 15.70
CA THR A 474 11.18 1.63 14.61
C THR A 474 11.19 3.07 15.09
N LEU A 475 10.79 3.35 16.33
CA LEU A 475 10.65 4.71 16.87
C LEU A 475 11.93 5.53 16.71
N GLY A 476 13.10 4.90 16.91
CA GLY A 476 14.40 5.54 16.79
C GLY A 476 14.85 5.85 15.36
N TYR A 477 14.05 5.53 14.34
CA TYR A 477 14.38 5.75 12.94
C TYR A 477 13.33 6.65 12.25
N PRO A 478 13.75 7.46 11.26
CA PRO A 478 12.82 8.22 10.44
C PRO A 478 11.94 7.26 9.63
N MET A 479 10.66 7.60 9.48
CA MET A 479 9.70 6.85 8.66
C MET A 479 9.36 7.67 7.43
N THR A 480 10.10 7.41 6.35
CA THR A 480 9.85 7.95 5.01
C THR A 480 9.90 6.81 4.00
N PHE A 481 9.46 7.08 2.77
CA PHE A 481 9.59 6.07 1.70
C PHE A 481 11.06 5.74 1.41
N GLU A 482 11.95 6.72 1.53
CA GLU A 482 13.39 6.58 1.39
C GLU A 482 13.98 5.69 2.49
N SER A 483 13.56 5.89 3.76
CA SER A 483 14.09 5.11 4.89
C SER A 483 13.56 3.68 4.92
N LEU A 484 12.33 3.45 4.43
CA LEU A 484 11.75 2.12 4.26
C LEU A 484 12.37 1.39 3.07
N GLY A 485 12.63 2.11 1.98
CA GLY A 485 13.28 1.62 0.76
C GLY A 485 12.74 0.27 0.31
N ASP A 486 13.63 -0.72 0.24
CA ASP A 486 13.31 -2.08 -0.19
C ASP A 486 12.48 -2.86 0.84
N GLY A 487 12.58 -2.49 2.12
CA GLY A 487 11.79 -3.06 3.21
C GLY A 487 10.30 -2.83 3.06
N LEU A 488 9.87 -1.82 2.29
CA LEU A 488 8.46 -1.55 2.02
C LEU A 488 7.77 -2.76 1.36
N ARG A 489 8.49 -3.57 0.57
CA ARG A 489 7.93 -4.78 -0.07
C ARG A 489 7.43 -5.82 0.93
N SER A 490 8.01 -5.84 2.13
CA SER A 490 7.63 -6.80 3.18
C SER A 490 6.31 -6.43 3.87
N PHE A 491 5.80 -5.20 3.69
CA PHE A 491 4.58 -4.75 4.33
C PHE A 491 3.32 -5.21 3.60
N LYS A 492 2.40 -5.82 4.35
CA LYS A 492 0.98 -5.85 3.97
C LYS A 492 0.37 -4.47 4.22
N GLY A 493 -0.60 -4.05 3.41
CA GLY A 493 -1.24 -2.73 3.51
C GLY A 493 -1.68 -2.35 4.93
N PRO A 494 -2.43 -3.20 5.66
CA PRO A 494 -2.88 -2.89 7.02
C PRO A 494 -1.74 -2.72 8.02
N ALA A 495 -0.67 -3.54 7.89
CA ALA A 495 0.46 -3.52 8.81
C ALA A 495 1.19 -2.17 8.81
N LEU A 496 1.31 -1.53 7.64
CA LEU A 496 1.93 -0.21 7.51
C LEU A 496 1.07 0.87 8.18
N CYS A 497 -0.24 0.86 7.96
CA CYS A 497 -1.18 1.77 8.63
C CYS A 497 -1.14 1.60 10.15
N ASP A 498 -1.10 0.37 10.64
CA ASP A 498 -1.03 0.09 12.07
C ASP A 498 0.26 0.62 12.69
N LEU A 499 1.40 0.53 11.97
CA LEU A 499 2.66 1.10 12.42
C LEU A 499 2.61 2.64 12.46
N VAL A 500 1.99 3.27 11.46
CA VAL A 500 1.79 4.73 11.42
C VAL A 500 0.98 5.20 12.64
N ARG A 501 -0.15 4.53 12.93
CA ARG A 501 -0.98 4.81 14.11
C ARG A 501 -0.23 4.61 15.41
N TYR A 502 0.52 3.51 15.51
CA TYR A 502 1.34 3.21 16.67
C TYR A 502 2.34 4.35 16.94
N ARG A 503 3.11 4.74 15.93
CA ARG A 503 4.10 5.83 16.04
C ARG A 503 3.47 7.16 16.42
N ARG A 504 2.34 7.52 15.79
CA ARG A 504 1.61 8.75 16.11
C ARG A 504 1.20 8.78 17.58
N ARG A 505 0.63 7.69 18.09
CA ARG A 505 0.25 7.61 19.51
C ARG A 505 1.43 7.65 20.45
N CYS A 506 2.54 6.98 20.13
CA CYS A 506 3.77 7.08 20.90
C CYS A 506 4.23 8.53 21.01
N ARG A 507 4.28 9.25 19.88
CA ARG A 507 4.60 10.68 19.84
C ARG A 507 3.63 11.51 20.69
N ASP A 508 2.32 11.34 20.50
CA ASP A 508 1.31 12.12 21.21
C ASP A 508 1.37 11.87 22.73
N ASN A 509 1.58 10.62 23.16
CA ASN A 509 1.78 10.26 24.56
C ASN A 509 3.06 10.89 25.15
N LEU A 510 4.15 10.94 24.39
CA LEU A 510 5.39 11.60 24.82
C LEU A 510 5.20 13.11 24.93
N VAL A 511 4.53 13.75 23.96
CA VAL A 511 4.21 15.19 24.01
C VAL A 511 3.34 15.52 25.22
N LEU A 512 2.29 14.72 25.47
CA LEU A 512 1.45 14.87 26.66
C LEU A 512 2.25 14.66 27.94
N CYS A 513 3.17 13.69 27.97
CA CYS A 513 4.08 13.46 29.09
C CYS A 513 4.93 14.71 29.34
N LEU A 514 5.64 15.21 28.33
CA LEU A 514 6.53 16.37 28.45
C LEU A 514 5.79 17.63 28.93
N ASN A 515 4.58 17.87 28.40
CA ASN A 515 3.77 19.03 28.78
C ASN A 515 3.24 18.91 30.22
N SER A 516 2.84 17.70 30.65
CA SER A 516 2.24 17.49 31.97
C SER A 516 3.24 17.20 33.09
N PHE A 517 4.45 16.71 32.76
CA PHE A 517 5.40 16.20 33.74
C PHE A 517 5.85 17.28 34.73
N PHE A 518 6.07 18.51 34.24
CA PHE A 518 6.52 19.66 35.03
C PHE A 518 5.37 20.38 35.76
N ASP A 519 4.11 20.13 35.41
CA ASP A 519 2.96 20.81 36.02
C ASP A 519 2.61 20.30 37.43
N VAL A 520 3.30 19.27 37.90
CA VAL A 520 3.12 18.72 39.24
C VAL A 520 3.80 19.59 40.30
N HIS A 521 3.03 20.08 41.27
CA HIS A 521 3.51 21.03 42.30
C HIS A 521 4.76 20.57 43.06
N SER A 522 4.85 19.29 43.42
CA SER A 522 6.04 18.73 44.11
C SER A 522 7.31 18.77 43.26
N ARG A 523 7.20 18.62 41.94
CA ARG A 523 8.33 18.68 41.01
C ARG A 523 8.78 20.10 40.73
N ARG A 524 7.87 21.09 40.86
CA ARG A 524 8.20 22.51 40.76
C ARG A 524 9.01 23.01 41.95
N GLN A 525 8.70 22.53 43.17
CA GLN A 525 9.39 22.90 44.40
C GLN A 525 10.90 22.60 44.37
N ILE A 526 11.32 21.56 43.64
CA ILE A 526 12.73 21.21 43.43
C ILE A 526 13.54 22.38 42.82
N TRP A 527 12.88 23.26 42.05
CA TRP A 527 13.54 24.32 41.27
C TRP A 527 13.30 25.75 41.79
N GLU A 528 12.47 25.94 42.83
CA GLU A 528 12.07 27.26 43.37
C GLU A 528 13.24 28.11 43.91
N ASP A 529 14.37 27.49 44.23
CA ASP A 529 15.56 28.15 44.76
C ASP A 529 16.51 28.74 43.69
N CYS A 530 16.32 28.47 42.39
CA CYS A 530 17.17 29.08 41.35
C CYS A 530 16.73 30.54 41.11
N ARG A 531 17.55 31.51 41.58
CA ARG A 531 17.18 32.93 41.67
C ARG A 531 17.75 33.84 40.58
N GLU A 532 18.59 33.34 39.66
CA GLU A 532 19.11 34.17 38.55
C GLU A 532 18.23 34.00 37.30
N GLY A 533 17.33 34.97 37.06
CA GLY A 533 16.50 35.10 35.85
C GLY A 533 15.29 34.16 35.81
N SER A 534 14.11 34.64 36.23
CA SER A 534 12.81 33.93 36.11
C SER A 534 12.91 32.41 36.28
N SER A 535 13.32 32.01 37.49
CA SER A 535 13.47 30.70 38.18
C SER A 535 13.31 29.33 37.49
N TYR A 536 12.72 29.19 36.30
CA TYR A 536 12.53 27.91 35.60
C TYR A 536 12.27 28.07 34.09
N THR A 537 12.51 29.26 33.53
CA THR A 537 12.27 29.54 32.09
C THR A 537 13.06 28.65 31.16
N TRP A 538 14.33 28.34 31.46
CA TRP A 538 15.13 27.41 30.65
C TRP A 538 14.51 26.00 30.60
N LEU A 539 13.91 25.55 31.70
CA LEU A 539 13.29 24.24 31.83
C LEU A 539 11.97 24.17 31.07
N VAL A 540 11.13 25.20 31.19
CA VAL A 540 9.91 25.37 30.39
C VAL A 540 10.25 25.45 28.90
N ASN A 541 11.31 26.19 28.53
CA ASN A 541 11.78 26.28 27.15
C ASN A 541 12.28 24.94 26.64
N PHE A 542 12.98 24.14 27.45
CA PHE A 542 13.40 22.79 27.06
C PHE A 542 12.20 21.90 26.75
N PHE A 543 11.24 21.77 27.67
CA PHE A 543 10.05 20.93 27.46
C PHE A 543 9.21 21.43 26.28
N THR A 544 9.01 22.75 26.17
CA THR A 544 8.22 23.35 25.08
C THR A 544 8.91 23.19 23.73
N SER A 545 10.23 23.39 23.65
CA SER A 545 11.02 23.15 22.45
C SER A 545 10.96 21.69 22.04
N LYS A 546 11.14 20.76 22.98
CA LYS A 546 11.13 19.33 22.68
C LYS A 546 9.73 18.84 22.25
N SER A 547 8.68 19.35 22.86
CA SER A 547 7.30 19.12 22.42
C SER A 547 7.03 19.71 21.04
N ALA A 548 7.54 20.93 20.75
CA ALA A 548 7.39 21.57 19.45
C ALA A 548 8.13 20.82 18.33
N GLU A 549 9.34 20.33 18.60
CA GLU A 549 10.11 19.48 17.67
C GLU A 549 9.35 18.21 17.26
N MET A 550 8.62 17.60 18.21
CA MET A 550 7.80 16.41 17.94
C MET A 550 6.50 16.76 17.22
N ASN A 551 5.92 17.93 17.48
CA ASN A 551 4.66 18.39 16.87
C ASN A 551 4.82 19.06 15.50
N ASP A 552 6.06 19.31 15.05
CA ASP A 552 6.35 19.83 13.71
C ASP A 552 5.69 18.94 12.63
N SER A 553 5.34 19.52 11.49
CA SER A 553 4.75 18.82 10.34
C SER A 553 5.65 17.68 9.82
N GLU A 554 6.97 17.84 9.95
CA GLU A 554 7.97 16.78 9.71
C GLU A 554 8.30 15.94 10.96
N GLY A 555 7.75 16.29 12.12
CA GLY A 555 8.01 15.61 13.40
C GLY A 555 7.59 14.15 13.40
N PHE A 556 6.60 13.77 12.58
CA PHE A 556 6.20 12.36 12.40
C PHE A 556 7.22 11.56 11.56
N THR A 557 7.77 12.17 10.51
CA THR A 557 8.70 11.50 9.59
C THR A 557 10.10 11.37 10.18
N ARG A 558 10.48 12.25 11.13
CA ARG A 558 11.72 12.14 11.90
C ARG A 558 11.70 10.98 12.90
N ALA A 559 12.87 10.63 13.42
CA ALA A 559 12.98 9.69 14.52
C ALA A 559 12.31 10.25 15.77
N ILE A 560 11.44 9.45 16.39
CA ILE A 560 10.83 9.78 17.68
C ILE A 560 11.93 9.60 18.73
N SER A 561 12.22 10.69 19.45
CA SER A 561 13.28 10.69 20.46
C SER A 561 13.03 9.61 21.51
N SER A 562 14.00 8.72 21.70
CA SER A 562 13.93 7.73 22.77
C SER A 562 13.93 8.43 24.14
N PRO A 563 13.39 7.79 25.21
CA PRO A 563 13.49 8.32 26.56
C PRO A 563 14.93 8.72 26.93
N SER A 564 15.91 7.90 26.56
CA SER A 564 17.34 8.18 26.78
C SER A 564 17.82 9.42 26.04
N THR A 565 17.43 9.60 24.77
CA THR A 565 17.78 10.80 23.98
C THR A 565 17.17 12.08 24.58
N ILE A 566 15.94 12.00 25.09
CA ILE A 566 15.29 13.13 25.77
C ILE A 566 16.07 13.48 27.05
N LEU A 567 16.50 12.48 27.81
CA LEU A 567 17.29 12.68 29.03
C LEU A 567 18.68 13.26 28.75
N GLU A 568 19.35 12.82 27.69
CA GLU A 568 20.62 13.42 27.26
C GLU A 568 20.43 14.90 26.91
N GLY A 569 19.39 15.23 26.13
CA GLY A 569 19.04 16.62 25.84
C GLY A 569 18.76 17.46 27.09
N PHE A 570 18.05 16.87 28.07
CA PHE A 570 17.82 17.51 29.36
C PHE A 570 19.12 17.75 30.14
N GLN A 571 20.02 16.77 30.17
CA GLN A 571 21.32 16.88 30.85
C GLN A 571 22.20 17.97 30.22
N VAL A 572 22.18 18.09 28.89
CA VAL A 572 22.88 19.17 28.18
C VAL A 572 22.29 20.54 28.56
N ALA A 573 20.97 20.70 28.50
CA ALA A 573 20.31 21.94 28.88
C ALA A 573 20.58 22.32 30.35
N LEU A 574 20.60 21.34 31.25
CA LEU A 574 20.94 21.53 32.65
C LEU A 574 22.40 22.00 32.82
N LYS A 575 23.35 21.37 32.10
CA LYS A 575 24.77 21.74 32.15
C LYS A 575 25.02 23.15 31.64
N ASP A 576 24.35 23.55 30.56
CA ASP A 576 24.47 24.91 30.00
C ASP A 576 23.93 25.96 30.97
N HIS A 577 22.80 25.67 31.63
CA HIS A 577 22.27 26.54 32.68
C HIS A 577 23.18 26.62 33.91
N MET A 578 23.88 25.55 34.28
CA MET A 578 24.86 25.59 35.38
C MET A 578 26.04 26.53 35.05
N GLN A 579 26.45 26.63 33.78
CA GLN A 579 27.53 27.53 33.36
C GLN A 579 27.13 29.02 33.46
N SER A 580 25.83 29.33 33.47
CA SER A 580 25.33 30.70 33.66
C SER A 580 25.33 31.18 35.13
N ARG A 581 26.04 30.49 36.03
CA ARG A 581 26.26 30.84 37.46
C ARG A 581 25.08 30.67 38.44
N CYS A 582 24.06 29.84 38.14
CA CYS A 582 23.05 29.48 39.16
C CYS A 582 23.63 28.53 40.23
N TYR A 583 24.09 29.08 41.37
CA TYR A 583 24.63 28.32 42.51
C TYR A 583 23.62 27.34 43.14
N SER A 584 22.32 27.59 42.97
CA SER A 584 21.23 26.74 43.46
C SER A 584 21.15 25.40 42.71
N CYS A 585 21.51 25.37 41.43
CA CYS A 585 21.42 24.16 40.59
C CYS A 585 22.36 23.04 41.03
N VAL A 586 23.48 23.36 41.69
CA VAL A 586 24.42 22.37 42.24
C VAL A 586 23.80 21.58 43.40
N ARG A 587 22.95 22.22 44.22
CA ARG A 587 22.22 21.57 45.31
C ARG A 587 21.02 20.76 44.77
N VAL A 588 20.33 21.33 43.79
CA VAL A 588 19.22 20.68 43.07
C VAL A 588 19.68 19.44 42.29
N HIS A 589 20.95 19.35 41.88
CA HIS A 589 21.51 18.20 41.16
C HIS A 589 21.40 16.85 41.92
N MET A 590 21.46 16.85 43.26
CA MET A 590 21.27 15.61 44.03
C MET A 590 19.82 15.09 43.96
N GLU A 591 18.84 16.00 43.93
CA GLU A 591 17.41 15.67 43.71
C GLU A 591 17.08 15.50 42.21
N GLY A 592 17.87 16.13 41.34
CA GLY A 592 17.78 16.08 39.89
C GLY A 592 18.03 14.69 39.31
N GLN A 593 18.86 13.85 39.96
CA GLN A 593 18.99 12.44 39.57
C GLN A 593 17.69 11.66 39.79
N THR A 594 16.98 11.94 40.89
CA THR A 594 15.65 11.35 41.16
C THR A 594 14.63 11.85 40.14
N PHE A 595 14.65 13.16 39.84
CA PHE A 595 13.82 13.76 38.79
C PHE A 595 14.07 13.13 37.40
N CYS A 596 15.33 12.91 37.00
CA CYS A 596 15.68 12.24 35.75
C CYS A 596 15.14 10.80 35.70
N LYS A 597 15.30 10.04 36.79
CA LYS A 597 14.76 8.67 36.88
C LYS A 597 13.23 8.65 36.83
N GLU A 598 12.57 9.61 37.46
CA GLU A 598 11.13 9.76 37.37
C GLU A 598 10.67 10.12 35.96
N LEU A 599 11.37 11.05 35.30
CA LEU A 599 11.10 11.44 33.92
C LEU A 599 11.29 10.26 32.97
N GLU A 600 12.40 9.54 33.08
CA GLU A 600 12.67 8.33 32.31
C GLU A 600 11.56 7.29 32.50
N LYS A 601 11.24 6.99 33.76
CA LYS A 601 10.21 6.02 34.10
C LYS A 601 8.85 6.41 33.53
N GLU A 602 8.49 7.70 33.61
CA GLU A 602 7.22 8.19 33.08
C GLU A 602 7.19 8.17 31.55
N LEU A 603 8.29 8.53 30.88
CA LEU A 603 8.41 8.44 29.42
C LEU A 603 8.29 7.00 28.93
N VAL A 604 8.99 6.05 29.58
CA VAL A 604 8.87 4.61 29.27
C VAL A 604 7.44 4.13 29.51
N ARG A 605 6.86 4.47 30.66
CA ARG A 605 5.49 4.09 31.02
C ARG A 605 4.48 4.60 29.98
N LYS A 606 4.66 5.82 29.46
CA LYS A 606 3.80 6.42 28.44
C LYS A 606 3.95 5.79 27.05
N LEU A 607 5.13 5.27 26.73
CA LEU A 607 5.32 4.45 25.54
C LEU A 607 4.70 3.06 25.70
N ASP A 608 4.82 2.45 26.87
CA ASP A 608 4.24 1.14 27.19
C ASP A 608 2.70 1.18 27.30
N GLU A 609 2.09 2.34 27.58
CA GLU A 609 0.63 2.52 27.51
C GLU A 609 0.06 2.23 26.11
N VAL A 610 0.87 2.28 25.05
CA VAL A 610 0.45 2.04 23.66
C VAL A 610 0.31 0.53 23.33
N ASN A 611 0.30 -0.35 24.35
CA ASN A 611 0.28 -1.80 24.16
C ASN A 611 -0.96 -2.36 23.41
N ALA A 612 -0.72 -3.50 22.76
CA ALA A 612 -1.41 -4.14 21.64
C ALA A 612 -2.88 -4.60 21.73
N PRO A 613 -3.54 -4.86 22.87
CA PRO A 613 -4.75 -5.70 22.86
C PRO A 613 -5.91 -5.19 21.98
N TYR A 614 -5.93 -3.88 21.69
CA TYR A 614 -6.97 -3.19 20.93
C TYR A 614 -6.57 -2.76 19.50
N TYR A 615 -5.29 -2.82 19.12
CA TYR A 615 -4.83 -2.17 17.87
C TYR A 615 -4.44 -3.14 16.76
N PHE A 616 -4.02 -4.35 17.13
CA PHE A 616 -3.75 -5.43 16.18
C PHE A 616 -4.96 -6.38 16.08
N GLU A 617 -6.19 -5.87 16.23
CA GLU A 617 -7.42 -6.68 16.20
C GLU A 617 -7.62 -7.43 14.88
N TYR A 618 -7.05 -6.93 13.77
CA TYR A 618 -7.01 -7.66 12.51
C TYR A 618 -6.43 -9.08 12.67
N PHE A 619 -5.49 -9.27 13.61
CA PHE A 619 -4.81 -10.53 13.86
C PHE A 619 -5.50 -11.42 14.91
N LYS A 620 -6.59 -10.95 15.55
CA LYS A 620 -7.42 -11.78 16.47
C LYS A 620 -8.62 -12.43 15.79
N ARG A 621 -8.95 -12.04 14.55
CA ARG A 621 -10.17 -12.47 13.84
C ARG A 621 -9.95 -13.49 12.70
N ASN A 622 -8.70 -13.89 12.44
CA ASN A 622 -8.37 -14.91 11.43
C ASN A 622 -7.75 -16.14 12.05
#